data_AF-A0AAP4D7V8-F1
#
_entry.id   AF-A0AAP4D7V8-F1
#
_cell.length_a   1.000
_cell.length_b   1.000
_cell.length_c   1.000
_cell.angle_alpha   90.00
_cell.angle_beta   90.00
_cell.angle_gamma   90.00
#
_symmetry.space_group_name_H-M   'P 1'
#
loop_
_entity.id
_entity.type
_entity.pdbx_description
1 polymer ?
#
loop_
_entity_poly.entity_id
_entity_poly.type
_entity_poly.pdbx_seq_one_letter_code
_entity_poly.pdbx_strand_id
1 'polypeptide(L)'
;MAVINTNLLSLTTQNNLNKSQSSLGTAIERLSSGLRINSSKDDAAGQAIANRMTSQVKGMTQAARNANDGISLVQTAEGNLNEINTNLQRIRELAVQAANDTNGTTDLDSINTEITQRLSEIDRIAGGANFNGKNLLNGSVSTALKIQVGAGVSSNDTIAIDSTALINATSGTLSSTLSTSIAGNSTAQTVISAADAAIAKIDTARSNMGAIQNRFESTINNLNNSINNLSAAQSRIQDADYATEVSNMSRSQILQQAGTSVLSQANQVPQAMLSLLR
;
A
#
# COMPACT_ATOMS: atom_id res chain seq x y z
N MET A 1 -16.28 64.47 26.19
CA MET A 1 -17.39 64.57 27.15
C MET A 1 -17.23 63.47 28.18
N ALA A 2 -17.03 63.82 29.46
CA ALA A 2 -16.90 62.83 30.54
C ALA A 2 -18.30 62.40 30.99
N VAL A 3 -18.69 61.17 30.68
CA VAL A 3 -19.97 60.56 31.10
C VAL A 3 -19.67 59.63 32.27
N ILE A 4 -20.35 59.85 33.41
CA ILE A 4 -20.02 59.20 34.69
C ILE A 4 -20.58 57.76 34.78
N ASN A 5 -21.76 57.51 34.17
CA ASN A 5 -22.43 56.22 34.24
C ASN A 5 -21.91 55.17 33.24
N THR A 6 -21.23 55.57 32.18
CA THR A 6 -20.74 54.65 31.14
C THR A 6 -19.29 54.93 30.82
N ASN A 7 -18.40 54.07 31.30
CA ASN A 7 -16.97 54.21 31.06
C ASN A 7 -16.60 53.57 29.71
N LEU A 8 -16.70 54.37 28.64
CA LEU A 8 -16.37 53.93 27.28
C LEU A 8 -14.91 53.45 27.16
N LEU A 9 -13.97 54.10 27.88
CA LEU A 9 -12.56 53.72 27.88
C LEU A 9 -12.36 52.31 28.45
N SER A 10 -12.99 52.01 29.59
CA SER A 10 -12.97 50.67 30.18
C SER A 10 -13.60 49.62 29.25
N LEU A 11 -14.75 49.93 28.62
CA LEU A 11 -15.42 49.02 27.70
C LEU A 11 -14.56 48.71 26.45
N THR A 12 -13.90 49.71 25.87
CA THR A 12 -12.98 49.50 24.75
C THR A 12 -11.77 48.65 25.14
N THR A 13 -11.21 48.87 26.34
CA THR A 13 -10.11 48.07 26.88
C THR A 13 -10.53 46.63 27.14
N GLN A 14 -11.73 46.40 27.68
CA GLN A 14 -12.29 45.06 27.88
C GLN A 14 -12.49 44.32 26.56
N ASN A 15 -13.03 44.99 25.52
CA ASN A 15 -13.17 44.40 24.20
C ASN A 15 -11.83 44.02 23.56
N ASN A 16 -10.79 44.86 23.74
CA ASN A 16 -9.44 44.55 23.26
C ASN A 16 -8.79 43.41 24.06
N LEU A 17 -9.00 43.34 25.38
CA LEU A 17 -8.58 42.24 26.23
C LEU A 17 -9.19 40.90 25.80
N ASN A 18 -10.51 40.87 25.56
CA ASN A 18 -11.21 39.68 25.09
C ASN A 18 -10.67 39.20 23.73
N LYS A 19 -10.34 40.12 22.82
CA LYS A 19 -9.67 39.78 21.55
C LYS A 19 -8.30 39.17 21.78
N SER A 20 -7.46 39.77 22.62
CA SER A 20 -6.13 39.22 22.96
C SER A 20 -6.22 37.89 23.70
N GLN A 21 -7.29 37.65 24.47
CA GLN A 21 -7.55 36.35 25.10
C GLN A 21 -7.94 35.27 24.11
N SER A 22 -8.80 35.60 23.14
CA SER A 22 -9.13 34.69 22.03
C SER A 22 -7.90 34.36 21.20
N SER A 23 -7.08 35.35 20.82
CA SER A 23 -5.86 35.13 20.04
C SER A 23 -4.82 34.28 20.79
N LEU A 24 -4.68 34.48 22.11
CA LEU A 24 -3.81 33.63 22.93
C LEU A 24 -4.31 32.18 22.95
N GLY A 25 -5.62 31.97 23.12
CA GLY A 25 -6.23 30.64 23.10
C GLY A 25 -5.95 29.90 21.80
N THR A 26 -6.14 30.56 20.66
CA THR A 26 -5.85 29.98 19.34
C THR A 26 -4.36 29.66 19.17
N ALA A 27 -3.45 30.56 19.58
CA ALA A 27 -2.02 30.30 19.49
C ALA A 27 -1.60 29.07 20.33
N ILE A 28 -2.17 28.92 21.54
CA ILE A 28 -1.93 27.75 22.40
C ILE A 28 -2.50 26.48 21.75
N GLU A 29 -3.69 26.53 21.18
CA GLU A 29 -4.31 25.38 20.51
C GLU A 29 -3.47 24.91 19.30
N ARG A 30 -2.95 25.85 18.50
CA ARG A 30 -2.08 25.55 17.36
C ARG A 30 -0.70 25.05 17.79
N LEU A 31 -0.11 25.61 18.85
CA LEU A 31 1.15 25.11 19.40
C LEU A 31 1.00 23.72 20.01
N SER A 32 -0.14 23.44 20.65
CA SER A 32 -0.42 22.15 21.27
C SER A 32 -0.74 21.05 20.25
N SER A 33 -1.48 21.39 19.19
CA SER A 33 -1.85 20.42 18.13
C SER A 33 -0.78 20.30 17.05
N GLY A 34 0.07 21.32 16.88
CA GLY A 34 0.98 21.46 15.73
C GLY A 34 0.27 21.83 14.43
N LEU A 35 -1.06 22.01 14.45
CA LEU A 35 -1.89 22.26 13.28
C LEU A 35 -2.42 23.69 13.31
N ARG A 36 -2.24 24.41 12.20
CA ARG A 36 -2.86 25.71 11.97
C ARG A 36 -4.37 25.60 11.76
N ILE A 37 -4.81 24.51 11.12
CA ILE A 37 -6.21 24.21 10.84
C ILE A 37 -6.59 23.00 11.70
N ASN A 38 -7.23 23.23 12.85
CA ASN A 38 -7.63 22.17 13.76
C ASN A 38 -9.14 21.85 13.62
N SER A 39 -9.94 22.86 13.30
CA SER A 39 -11.39 22.74 13.12
C SER A 39 -11.86 23.39 11.82
N SER A 40 -13.06 23.01 11.35
CA SER A 40 -13.72 23.66 10.21
C SER A 40 -14.03 25.14 10.46
N LYS A 41 -13.96 25.61 11.72
CA LYS A 41 -14.04 27.03 12.06
C LYS A 41 -12.81 27.81 11.59
N ASP A 42 -11.64 27.18 11.55
CA ASP A 42 -10.37 27.85 11.20
C ASP A 42 -10.26 28.04 9.68
N ASP A 43 -10.54 26.98 8.92
CA ASP A 43 -10.65 27.01 7.46
C ASP A 43 -11.40 25.76 6.97
N ALA A 44 -12.68 25.94 6.63
CA ALA A 44 -13.52 24.84 6.14
C ALA A 44 -13.02 24.24 4.82
N ALA A 45 -12.49 25.07 3.91
CA ALA A 45 -12.01 24.63 2.61
C ALA A 45 -10.66 23.90 2.74
N GLY A 46 -9.74 24.47 3.52
CA GLY A 46 -8.45 23.87 3.84
C GLY A 46 -8.61 22.52 4.53
N GLN A 47 -9.53 22.41 5.49
CA GLN A 47 -9.83 21.14 6.17
C GLN A 47 -10.43 20.09 5.22
N ALA A 48 -11.33 20.48 4.31
CA ALA A 48 -11.90 19.56 3.32
C ALA A 48 -10.85 19.04 2.32
N ILE A 49 -9.91 19.88 1.90
CA ILE A 49 -8.79 19.48 1.04
C ILE A 49 -7.88 18.52 1.78
N ALA A 50 -7.51 18.83 3.02
CA ALA A 50 -6.61 18.00 3.80
C ALA A 50 -7.22 16.64 4.18
N ASN A 51 -8.53 16.58 4.43
CA ASN A 51 -9.25 15.31 4.61
C ASN A 51 -9.17 14.43 3.37
N ARG A 52 -9.34 15.01 2.16
CA ARG A 52 -9.18 14.27 0.89
C ARG A 52 -7.74 13.79 0.70
N MET A 53 -6.75 14.64 0.96
CA MET A 53 -5.33 14.27 0.92
C MET A 53 -5.02 13.13 1.90
N THR A 54 -5.53 13.20 3.13
CA THR A 54 -5.38 12.14 4.14
C THR A 54 -5.97 10.82 3.66
N SER A 55 -7.19 10.86 3.10
CA SER A 55 -7.85 9.68 2.54
C SER A 55 -7.02 9.07 1.41
N GLN A 56 -6.46 9.91 0.53
CA GLN A 56 -5.65 9.47 -0.58
C GLN A 56 -4.31 8.89 -0.11
N VAL A 57 -3.63 9.52 0.86
CA VAL A 57 -2.41 8.97 1.48
C VAL A 57 -2.69 7.60 2.08
N LYS A 58 -3.73 7.47 2.91
CA LYS A 58 -4.11 6.18 3.53
C LYS A 58 -4.44 5.12 2.47
N GLY A 59 -5.17 5.50 1.42
CA GLY A 59 -5.48 4.62 0.29
C GLY A 59 -4.22 4.14 -0.44
N MET A 60 -3.28 5.05 -0.74
CA MET A 60 -2.00 4.72 -1.38
C MET A 60 -1.11 3.85 -0.48
N THR A 61 -1.09 4.09 0.84
CA THR A 61 -0.35 3.25 1.79
C THR A 61 -0.94 1.84 1.84
N GLN A 62 -2.26 1.69 1.82
CA GLN A 62 -2.89 0.36 1.72
C GLN A 62 -2.60 -0.30 0.37
N ALA A 63 -2.65 0.46 -0.72
CA ALA A 63 -2.32 -0.03 -2.05
C ALA A 63 -0.87 -0.55 -2.15
N ALA A 64 0.08 0.13 -1.50
CA ALA A 64 1.46 -0.35 -1.42
C ALA A 64 1.56 -1.68 -0.65
N ARG A 65 0.78 -1.86 0.44
CA ARG A 65 0.70 -3.15 1.14
C ARG A 65 0.09 -4.25 0.26
N ASN A 66 -1.01 -3.96 -0.42
CA ASN A 66 -1.62 -4.91 -1.36
C ASN A 66 -0.66 -5.30 -2.49
N ALA A 67 0.17 -4.36 -2.99
CA ALA A 67 1.18 -4.65 -3.99
C ALA A 67 2.26 -5.61 -3.44
N ASN A 68 2.68 -5.45 -2.19
CA ASN A 68 3.57 -6.41 -1.52
C ASN A 68 2.91 -7.79 -1.37
N ASP A 69 1.63 -7.87 -1.01
CA ASP A 69 0.89 -9.13 -0.98
C ASP A 69 0.85 -9.79 -2.38
N GLY A 70 0.70 -8.98 -3.43
CA GLY A 70 0.81 -9.40 -4.82
C GLY A 70 2.17 -10.01 -5.15
N ILE A 71 3.27 -9.37 -4.71
CA ILE A 71 4.63 -9.91 -4.84
C ILE A 71 4.75 -11.25 -4.10
N SER A 72 4.29 -11.34 -2.85
CA SER A 72 4.33 -12.58 -2.07
C SER A 72 3.53 -13.72 -2.70
N LEU A 73 2.36 -13.42 -3.29
CA LEU A 73 1.56 -14.38 -4.03
C LEU A 73 2.32 -14.92 -5.25
N VAL A 74 2.92 -14.01 -6.03
CA VAL A 74 3.69 -14.39 -7.22
C VAL A 74 4.93 -15.20 -6.83
N GLN A 75 5.67 -14.81 -5.80
CA GLN A 75 6.82 -15.56 -5.30
C GLN A 75 6.44 -16.96 -4.80
N THR A 76 5.28 -17.10 -4.14
CA THR A 76 4.76 -18.40 -3.71
C THR A 76 4.46 -19.31 -4.90
N ALA A 77 3.82 -18.78 -5.94
CA ALA A 77 3.59 -19.55 -7.16
C ALA A 77 4.91 -19.86 -7.89
N GLU A 78 5.86 -18.93 -7.94
CA GLU A 78 7.16 -19.12 -8.61
C GLU A 78 7.99 -20.21 -7.92
N GLY A 79 8.03 -20.23 -6.59
CA GLY A 79 8.72 -21.27 -5.84
C GLY A 79 8.17 -22.67 -6.13
N ASN A 80 6.85 -22.81 -6.19
CA ASN A 80 6.22 -24.08 -6.56
C ASN A 80 6.51 -24.46 -8.03
N LEU A 81 6.49 -23.50 -8.95
CA LEU A 81 6.86 -23.74 -10.34
C LEU A 81 8.33 -24.16 -10.50
N ASN A 82 9.23 -23.69 -9.63
CA ASN A 82 10.63 -24.12 -9.63
C ASN A 82 10.77 -25.61 -9.26
N GLU A 83 10.04 -26.06 -8.24
CA GLU A 83 10.00 -27.49 -7.87
C GLU A 83 9.38 -28.35 -8.98
N ILE A 84 8.32 -27.86 -9.63
CA ILE A 84 7.75 -28.56 -10.80
C ILE A 84 8.76 -28.64 -11.94
N ASN A 85 9.50 -27.56 -12.22
CA ASN A 85 10.53 -27.55 -13.26
C ASN A 85 11.63 -28.59 -12.98
N THR A 86 12.12 -28.69 -11.74
CA THR A 86 13.08 -29.72 -11.32
C THR A 86 12.55 -31.14 -11.57
N ASN A 87 11.28 -31.41 -11.26
CA ASN A 87 10.66 -32.71 -11.52
C ASN A 87 10.52 -32.99 -13.03
N LEU A 88 10.18 -31.99 -13.84
CA LEU A 88 10.11 -32.14 -15.30
C LEU A 88 11.48 -32.37 -15.94
N GLN A 89 12.53 -31.71 -15.46
CA GLN A 89 13.91 -31.97 -15.89
C GLN A 89 14.30 -33.41 -15.57
N ARG A 90 13.94 -33.91 -14.39
CA ARG A 90 14.17 -35.32 -14.03
C ARG A 90 13.39 -36.30 -14.93
N ILE A 91 12.12 -36.01 -15.23
CA ILE A 91 11.33 -36.82 -16.18
C ILE A 91 11.99 -36.83 -17.56
N ARG A 92 12.52 -35.69 -18.01
CA ARG A 92 13.24 -35.59 -19.28
C ARG A 92 14.51 -36.46 -19.28
N GLU A 93 15.31 -36.42 -18.22
CA GLU A 93 16.50 -37.29 -18.07
C GLU A 93 16.12 -38.77 -18.17
N LEU A 94 15.07 -39.17 -17.46
CA LEU A 94 14.55 -40.54 -17.47
C LEU A 94 14.05 -40.95 -18.86
N ALA A 95 13.38 -40.05 -19.57
CA ALA A 95 12.93 -40.30 -20.94
C ALA A 95 14.10 -40.46 -21.91
N VAL A 96 15.17 -39.67 -21.75
CA VAL A 96 16.42 -39.84 -22.52
C VAL A 96 17.08 -41.19 -22.18
N GLN A 97 17.13 -41.57 -20.91
CA GLN A 97 17.66 -42.87 -20.50
C GLN A 97 16.86 -44.02 -21.12
N ALA A 98 15.53 -43.92 -21.12
CA ALA A 98 14.61 -44.91 -21.67
C ALA A 98 14.65 -45.01 -23.21
N ALA A 99 15.16 -43.97 -23.89
CA ALA A 99 15.32 -43.98 -25.35
C ALA A 99 16.43 -44.90 -25.86
N ASN A 100 17.28 -45.45 -24.98
CA ASN A 100 18.29 -46.42 -25.36
C ASN A 100 17.68 -47.81 -25.65
N ASP A 101 17.94 -48.34 -26.84
CA ASP A 101 17.46 -49.66 -27.29
C ASP A 101 18.07 -50.84 -26.50
N THR A 102 19.10 -50.59 -25.69
CA THR A 102 19.74 -51.59 -24.84
C THR A 102 18.94 -51.90 -23.57
N ASN A 103 17.95 -51.09 -23.22
CA ASN A 103 17.13 -51.31 -22.02
C ASN A 103 16.13 -52.44 -22.26
N GLY A 104 16.02 -53.35 -21.28
CA GLY A 104 14.97 -54.36 -21.27
C GLY A 104 13.62 -53.82 -20.80
N THR A 105 12.57 -54.63 -20.91
CA THR A 105 11.22 -54.25 -20.43
C THR A 105 11.19 -53.94 -18.94
N THR A 106 11.93 -54.67 -18.12
CA THR A 106 12.04 -54.45 -16.67
C THR A 106 12.68 -53.10 -16.29
N ASP A 107 13.64 -52.65 -17.10
CA ASP A 107 14.31 -51.37 -16.91
C ASP A 107 13.36 -50.22 -17.27
N LEU A 108 12.64 -50.38 -18.39
CA LEU A 108 11.61 -49.44 -18.82
C LEU A 108 10.45 -49.34 -17.80
N ASP A 109 10.04 -50.46 -17.20
CA ASP A 109 9.01 -50.48 -16.15
C ASP A 109 9.46 -49.72 -14.89
N SER A 110 10.74 -49.86 -14.51
CA SER A 110 11.33 -49.13 -13.37
C SER A 110 11.39 -47.63 -13.65
N ILE A 111 11.79 -47.24 -14.86
CA ILE A 111 11.81 -45.84 -15.30
C ILE A 111 10.39 -45.25 -15.31
N ASN A 112 9.42 -45.97 -15.89
CA ASN A 112 8.02 -45.55 -15.92
C ASN A 112 7.43 -45.37 -14.51
N THR A 113 7.84 -46.20 -13.56
CA THR A 113 7.44 -46.07 -12.15
C THR A 113 7.95 -44.76 -11.55
N GLU A 114 9.22 -44.41 -11.77
CA GLU A 114 9.79 -43.14 -11.30
C GLU A 114 9.09 -41.95 -11.97
N ILE A 115 8.87 -41.99 -13.29
CA ILE A 115 8.15 -40.94 -14.02
C ILE A 115 6.74 -40.74 -13.44
N THR A 116 6.01 -41.83 -13.16
CA THR A 116 4.66 -41.77 -12.60
C THR A 116 4.65 -41.13 -11.20
N GLN A 117 5.63 -41.44 -10.36
CA GLN A 117 5.78 -40.80 -9.05
C GLN A 117 6.09 -39.31 -9.18
N ARG A 118 6.96 -38.92 -10.13
CA ARG A 118 7.28 -37.51 -10.39
C ARG A 118 6.08 -36.74 -10.92
N LEU A 119 5.26 -37.33 -11.79
CA LEU A 119 4.02 -36.72 -12.25
C LEU A 119 3.02 -36.53 -11.11
N SER A 120 2.90 -37.53 -10.23
CA SER A 120 2.04 -37.44 -9.03
C SER A 120 2.53 -36.33 -8.09
N GLU A 121 3.85 -36.17 -7.96
CA GLU A 121 4.44 -35.08 -7.17
C GLU A 121 4.20 -33.71 -7.79
N ILE A 122 4.30 -33.58 -9.12
CA ILE A 122 3.92 -32.37 -9.85
C ILE A 122 2.47 -32.00 -9.55
N ASP A 123 1.55 -32.96 -9.64
CA ASP A 123 0.13 -32.73 -9.35
C ASP A 123 -0.11 -32.36 -7.88
N ARG A 124 0.64 -32.97 -6.95
CA ARG A 124 0.59 -32.62 -5.52
C ARG A 124 1.08 -31.19 -5.27
N ILE A 125 2.18 -30.77 -5.88
CA ILE A 125 2.73 -29.41 -5.75
C ILE A 125 1.77 -28.40 -6.38
N ALA A 126 1.28 -28.66 -7.60
CA ALA A 126 0.34 -27.79 -8.29
C ALA A 126 -0.99 -27.65 -7.51
N GLY A 127 -1.48 -28.74 -6.91
CA GLY A 127 -2.67 -28.75 -6.05
C GLY A 127 -2.46 -28.12 -4.67
N GLY A 128 -1.24 -28.18 -4.13
CA GLY A 128 -0.86 -27.61 -2.84
C GLY A 128 -0.44 -26.14 -2.90
N ALA A 129 -0.15 -25.60 -4.08
CA ALA A 129 0.22 -24.21 -4.29
C ALA A 129 -0.96 -23.27 -3.96
N ASN A 130 -0.98 -22.78 -2.72
CA ASN A 130 -2.06 -21.98 -2.17
C ASN A 130 -1.50 -20.71 -1.53
N PHE A 131 -2.16 -19.57 -1.77
CA PHE A 131 -1.97 -18.34 -1.02
C PHE A 131 -3.29 -17.85 -0.47
N ASN A 132 -3.40 -17.76 0.85
CA ASN A 132 -4.58 -17.27 1.56
C ASN A 132 -5.91 -17.92 1.11
N GLY A 133 -5.92 -19.23 0.89
CA GLY A 133 -7.09 -20.00 0.44
C GLY A 133 -7.35 -19.97 -1.06
N LYS A 134 -6.50 -19.33 -1.87
CA LYS A 134 -6.56 -19.34 -3.33
C LYS A 134 -5.50 -20.28 -3.89
N ASN A 135 -5.95 -21.32 -4.59
CA ASN A 135 -5.06 -22.20 -5.33
C ASN A 135 -4.51 -21.48 -6.55
N LEU A 136 -3.20 -21.55 -6.75
CA LEU A 136 -2.48 -20.73 -7.71
C LEU A 136 -2.18 -21.47 -9.02
N LEU A 137 -1.96 -22.79 -8.97
CA LEU A 137 -1.39 -23.55 -10.07
C LEU A 137 -2.23 -24.75 -10.55
N ASN A 138 -3.44 -24.95 -10.03
CA ASN A 138 -4.29 -26.08 -10.40
C ASN A 138 -5.40 -25.73 -11.42
N GLY A 139 -5.35 -24.53 -12.00
CA GLY A 139 -6.36 -24.02 -12.94
C GLY A 139 -7.64 -23.46 -12.29
N SER A 140 -7.72 -23.38 -10.96
CA SER A 140 -8.86 -22.72 -10.28
C SER A 140 -8.94 -21.22 -10.58
N VAL A 141 -7.82 -20.60 -10.93
CA VAL A 141 -7.74 -19.20 -11.36
C VAL A 141 -8.11 -19.11 -12.85
N SER A 142 -9.40 -19.05 -13.13
CA SER A 142 -9.92 -18.84 -14.49
C SER A 142 -10.02 -17.36 -14.87
N THR A 143 -10.08 -16.48 -13.87
CA THR A 143 -10.18 -15.03 -14.03
C THR A 143 -8.96 -14.38 -13.39
N ALA A 144 -8.39 -13.37 -14.04
CA ALA A 144 -7.19 -12.71 -13.52
C ALA A 144 -7.40 -12.17 -12.09
N LEU A 145 -6.44 -12.44 -11.21
CA LEU A 145 -6.40 -11.87 -9.87
C LEU A 145 -6.00 -10.40 -9.98
N LYS A 146 -6.93 -9.50 -9.66
CA LYS A 146 -6.67 -8.06 -9.67
C LYS A 146 -6.21 -7.61 -8.30
N ILE A 147 -4.99 -7.08 -8.24
CA ILE A 147 -4.43 -6.45 -7.04
C ILE A 147 -4.65 -4.95 -7.14
N GLN A 148 -5.31 -4.38 -6.13
CA GLN A 148 -5.55 -2.95 -6.03
C GLN A 148 -4.26 -2.25 -5.60
N VAL A 149 -3.68 -1.46 -6.52
CA VAL A 149 -2.41 -0.74 -6.37
C VAL A 149 -2.57 0.78 -6.47
N GLY A 150 -3.79 1.29 -6.38
CA GLY A 150 -4.05 2.73 -6.27
C GLY A 150 -5.18 3.05 -5.30
N ALA A 151 -5.35 4.34 -5.01
CA ALA A 151 -6.41 4.85 -4.13
C ALA A 151 -7.75 5.08 -4.88
N GLY A 152 -7.75 5.02 -6.21
CA GLY A 152 -8.91 5.21 -7.06
C GLY A 152 -9.61 3.91 -7.45
N VAL A 153 -10.56 4.03 -8.38
CA VAL A 153 -11.34 2.91 -8.94
C VAL A 153 -11.06 2.72 -10.43
N SER A 154 -10.04 3.38 -10.97
CA SER A 154 -9.73 3.31 -12.39
C SER A 154 -9.08 1.96 -12.73
N SER A 155 -9.12 1.56 -14.01
CA SER A 155 -8.41 0.35 -14.47
C SER A 155 -6.91 0.40 -14.18
N ASN A 156 -6.33 1.60 -14.16
CA ASN A 156 -4.90 1.82 -13.91
C ASN A 156 -4.53 1.66 -12.43
N ASP A 157 -5.50 1.66 -11.51
CA ASP A 157 -5.30 1.40 -10.09
C ASP A 157 -5.23 -0.11 -9.79
N THR A 158 -5.22 -0.97 -10.81
CA THR A 158 -5.14 -2.42 -10.65
C THR A 158 -4.02 -3.04 -11.48
N ILE A 159 -3.32 -4.01 -10.90
CA ILE A 159 -2.44 -4.92 -11.62
C ILE A 159 -3.11 -6.29 -11.64
N ALA A 160 -3.33 -6.81 -12.85
CA ALA A 160 -3.90 -8.13 -13.06
C ALA A 160 -2.79 -9.18 -13.15
N ILE A 161 -2.95 -10.26 -12.39
CA ILE A 161 -2.18 -11.50 -12.50
C ILE A 161 -3.08 -12.49 -13.22
N ASP A 162 -2.79 -12.74 -14.49
CA ASP A 162 -3.64 -13.54 -15.37
C ASP A 162 -3.21 -15.02 -15.42
N SER A 163 -3.93 -15.80 -16.24
CA SER A 163 -3.66 -17.21 -16.47
C SER A 163 -2.37 -17.47 -17.26
N THR A 164 -1.71 -16.44 -17.79
CA THR A 164 -0.38 -16.58 -18.41
C THR A 164 0.75 -16.60 -17.39
N ALA A 165 0.50 -16.04 -16.20
CA ALA A 165 1.37 -16.13 -15.03
C ALA A 165 0.96 -17.30 -14.12
N LEU A 166 -0.34 -17.41 -13.81
CA LEU A 166 -0.92 -18.47 -12.97
C LEU A 166 -1.46 -19.61 -13.84
N ILE A 167 -0.55 -20.31 -14.51
CA ILE A 167 -0.91 -21.44 -15.38
C ILE A 167 -1.48 -22.62 -14.57
N ASN A 168 -2.24 -23.49 -15.24
CA ASN A 168 -2.53 -24.81 -14.70
C ASN A 168 -1.31 -25.72 -14.92
N ALA A 169 -0.54 -25.95 -13.86
CA ALA A 169 0.67 -26.75 -13.82
C ALA A 169 0.42 -28.22 -13.41
N THR A 170 -0.83 -28.70 -13.50
CA THR A 170 -1.10 -30.14 -13.40
C THR A 170 -0.51 -30.87 -14.61
N SER A 171 0.01 -32.07 -14.36
CA SER A 171 0.75 -32.90 -15.31
C SER A 171 -0.03 -33.11 -16.63
N GLY A 172 -1.33 -33.41 -16.52
CA GLY A 172 -2.22 -33.61 -17.67
C GLY A 172 -2.46 -32.35 -18.51
N THR A 173 -2.42 -31.16 -17.90
CA THR A 173 -2.62 -29.89 -18.61
C THR A 173 -1.32 -29.36 -19.23
N LEU A 174 -0.18 -29.64 -18.59
CA LEU A 174 1.16 -29.38 -19.14
C LEU A 174 1.37 -30.14 -20.45
N SER A 175 1.16 -31.46 -20.42
CA SER A 175 1.02 -32.29 -21.62
C SER A 175 0.47 -33.67 -21.24
N SER A 176 -0.68 -34.06 -21.80
CA SER A 176 -1.24 -35.41 -21.62
C SER A 176 -0.26 -36.53 -21.99
N THR A 177 0.66 -36.25 -22.92
CA THR A 177 1.67 -37.18 -23.40
C THR A 177 2.74 -37.53 -22.37
N LEU A 178 2.93 -36.70 -21.32
CA LEU A 178 3.85 -37.01 -20.20
C LEU A 178 3.44 -38.29 -19.45
N SER A 179 2.14 -38.59 -19.40
CA SER A 179 1.60 -39.78 -18.73
C SER A 179 1.68 -41.07 -19.57
N THR A 180 2.21 -40.99 -20.80
CA THR A 180 2.35 -42.15 -21.68
C THR A 180 3.45 -43.07 -21.17
N SER A 181 3.13 -44.34 -20.96
CA SER A 181 4.14 -45.35 -20.62
C SER A 181 5.13 -45.50 -21.77
N ILE A 182 6.42 -45.43 -21.44
CA ILE A 182 7.50 -45.61 -22.40
C ILE A 182 7.70 -47.11 -22.62
N ALA A 183 7.41 -47.57 -23.83
CA ALA A 183 7.58 -48.97 -24.25
C ALA A 183 8.77 -49.17 -25.21
N GLY A 184 9.47 -48.09 -25.55
CA GLY A 184 10.63 -48.09 -26.42
C GLY A 184 10.99 -46.69 -26.95
N ASN A 185 11.94 -46.65 -27.87
CA ASN A 185 12.58 -45.42 -28.34
C ASN A 185 11.60 -44.37 -28.90
N SER A 186 10.63 -44.78 -29.74
CA SER A 186 9.65 -43.85 -30.31
C SER A 186 8.77 -43.17 -29.23
N THR A 187 8.29 -43.94 -28.25
CA THR A 187 7.53 -43.38 -27.12
C THR A 187 8.39 -42.49 -26.23
N ALA A 188 9.66 -42.85 -26.02
CA ALA A 188 10.60 -42.06 -25.24
C ALA A 188 10.85 -40.69 -25.89
N GLN A 189 11.08 -40.63 -27.21
CA GLN A 189 11.23 -39.37 -27.96
C GLN A 189 10.00 -38.47 -27.86
N THR A 190 8.81 -39.07 -27.82
CA THR A 190 7.55 -38.33 -27.67
C THR A 190 7.45 -37.72 -26.25
N VAL A 191 7.83 -38.47 -25.21
CA VAL A 191 7.88 -37.96 -23.83
C VAL A 191 8.94 -36.88 -23.66
N ILE A 192 10.11 -36.99 -24.30
CA ILE A 192 11.14 -35.93 -24.31
C ILE A 192 10.56 -34.63 -24.87
N SER A 193 9.92 -34.71 -26.05
CA SER A 193 9.30 -33.54 -26.70
C SER A 193 8.19 -32.93 -25.83
N ALA A 194 7.40 -33.79 -25.15
CA ALA A 194 6.37 -33.35 -24.22
C ALA A 194 6.95 -32.65 -22.97
N ALA A 195 8.05 -33.16 -22.42
CA ALA A 195 8.75 -32.55 -21.30
C ALA A 195 9.36 -31.19 -21.69
N ASP A 196 10.00 -31.09 -22.86
CA ASP A 196 10.54 -29.82 -23.38
C ASP A 196 9.44 -28.76 -23.56
N ALA A 197 8.29 -29.15 -24.12
CA ALA A 197 7.15 -28.25 -24.26
C ALA A 197 6.57 -27.83 -22.90
N ALA A 198 6.53 -28.73 -21.92
CA ALA A 198 6.06 -28.43 -20.56
C ALA A 198 7.01 -27.47 -19.83
N ILE A 199 8.33 -27.69 -19.94
CA ILE A 199 9.35 -26.80 -19.37
C ILE A 199 9.23 -25.40 -20.00
N ALA A 200 9.10 -25.30 -21.32
CA ALA A 200 8.94 -24.01 -22.00
C ALA A 200 7.68 -23.24 -21.55
N LYS A 201 6.57 -23.93 -21.27
CA LYS A 201 5.37 -23.30 -20.70
C LYS A 201 5.62 -22.75 -19.30
N ILE A 202 6.32 -23.50 -18.44
CA ILE A 202 6.68 -23.05 -17.09
C ILE A 202 7.61 -21.85 -17.15
N ASP A 203 8.63 -21.88 -18.00
CA ASP A 203 9.58 -20.79 -18.13
C ASP A 203 8.91 -19.51 -18.64
N THR A 204 7.96 -19.64 -19.58
CA THR A 204 7.13 -18.51 -20.03
C THR A 204 6.30 -17.94 -18.88
N ALA A 205 5.66 -18.79 -18.07
CA ALA A 205 4.88 -18.36 -16.91
C ALA A 205 5.76 -17.64 -15.87
N ARG A 206 6.94 -18.20 -15.55
CA ARG A 206 7.91 -17.59 -14.64
C ARG A 206 8.43 -16.25 -15.15
N SER A 207 8.67 -16.14 -16.46
CA SER A 207 9.07 -14.86 -17.08
C SER A 207 7.99 -13.78 -16.90
N ASN A 208 6.72 -14.13 -17.15
CA ASN A 208 5.59 -13.22 -16.92
C ASN A 208 5.46 -12.83 -15.44
N MET A 209 5.67 -13.77 -14.53
CA MET A 209 5.67 -13.54 -13.09
C MET A 209 6.78 -12.58 -12.65
N GLY A 210 8.00 -12.73 -13.18
CA GLY A 210 9.09 -11.80 -12.94
C GLY A 210 8.80 -10.39 -13.47
N ALA A 211 8.18 -10.28 -14.66
CA ALA A 211 7.74 -9.00 -15.19
C ALA A 211 6.66 -8.34 -14.30
N ILE A 212 5.74 -9.12 -13.74
CA ILE A 212 4.73 -8.64 -12.80
C ILE A 212 5.37 -8.17 -11.48
N GLN A 213 6.37 -8.88 -10.95
CA GLN A 213 7.12 -8.43 -9.76
C GLN A 213 7.77 -7.06 -9.99
N ASN A 214 8.48 -6.88 -11.11
CA ASN A 214 9.07 -5.59 -11.49
C ASN A 214 8.02 -4.47 -11.61
N ARG A 215 6.82 -4.79 -12.14
CA ARG A 215 5.71 -3.83 -12.20
C ARG A 215 5.20 -3.45 -10.82
N PHE A 216 5.07 -4.40 -9.89
CA PHE A 216 4.69 -4.11 -8.51
C PHE A 216 5.74 -3.24 -7.82
N GLU A 217 7.02 -3.54 -7.94
CA GLU A 217 8.11 -2.73 -7.38
C GLU A 217 8.11 -1.30 -7.91
N SER A 218 7.98 -1.13 -9.23
CA SER A 218 7.88 0.19 -9.86
C SER A 218 6.66 0.96 -9.35
N THR A 219 5.53 0.28 -9.19
CA THR A 219 4.29 0.88 -8.67
C THR A 219 4.44 1.30 -7.20
N ILE A 220 5.05 0.46 -6.36
CA ILE A 220 5.34 0.78 -4.95
C ILE A 220 6.21 2.03 -4.85
N ASN A 221 7.25 2.13 -5.67
CA ASN A 221 8.12 3.30 -5.72
C ASN A 221 7.35 4.57 -6.14
N ASN A 222 6.47 4.46 -7.14
CA ASN A 222 5.61 5.55 -7.57
C ASN A 222 4.62 5.99 -6.47
N LEU A 223 4.00 5.03 -5.79
CA LEU A 223 3.09 5.28 -4.66
C LEU A 223 3.81 5.99 -3.52
N ASN A 224 5.01 5.54 -3.14
CA ASN A 224 5.79 6.17 -2.07
C ASN A 224 6.17 7.62 -2.41
N ASN A 225 6.56 7.89 -3.66
CA ASN A 225 6.81 9.26 -4.12
C ASN A 225 5.55 10.11 -4.05
N SER A 226 4.41 9.57 -4.47
CA SER A 226 3.13 10.26 -4.42
C SER A 226 2.68 10.53 -2.99
N ILE A 227 2.84 9.56 -2.08
CA ILE A 227 2.57 9.72 -0.63
C ILE A 227 3.43 10.84 -0.06
N ASN A 228 4.74 10.85 -0.31
CA ASN A 228 5.64 11.88 0.21
C ASN A 228 5.25 13.28 -0.30
N ASN A 229 4.95 13.41 -1.59
CA ASN A 229 4.52 14.68 -2.18
C ASN A 229 3.18 15.16 -1.62
N LEU A 230 2.21 14.25 -1.43
CA LEU A 230 0.89 14.59 -0.91
C LEU A 230 0.95 14.93 0.58
N SER A 231 1.75 14.22 1.36
CA SER A 231 2.03 14.53 2.77
C SER A 231 2.72 15.89 2.92
N ALA A 232 3.70 16.21 2.07
CA ALA A 232 4.32 17.54 2.04
C ALA A 232 3.34 18.65 1.64
N ALA A 233 2.43 18.38 0.69
CA ALA A 233 1.37 19.32 0.32
C ALA A 233 0.37 19.52 1.46
N GLN A 234 -0.02 18.45 2.15
CA GLN A 234 -0.89 18.50 3.33
C GLN A 234 -0.25 19.29 4.46
N SER A 235 1.02 19.05 4.76
CA SER A 235 1.79 19.77 5.79
C SER A 235 1.75 21.29 5.56
N ARG A 236 1.97 21.76 4.32
CA ARG A 236 1.85 23.20 3.99
C ARG A 236 0.45 23.78 4.21
N ILE A 237 -0.59 22.96 4.17
CA ILE A 237 -1.97 23.39 4.38
C ILE A 237 -2.31 23.38 5.87
N GLN A 238 -2.01 22.30 6.57
CA GLN A 238 -2.49 22.05 7.92
C GLN A 238 -1.50 22.40 9.02
N ASP A 239 -0.20 22.31 8.80
CA ASP A 239 0.77 22.45 9.89
C ASP A 239 0.96 23.92 10.26
N ALA A 240 1.17 24.16 11.56
CA ALA A 240 1.50 25.47 12.10
C ALA A 240 3.02 25.70 12.09
N ASP A 241 3.43 26.91 11.71
CA ASP A 241 4.80 27.35 11.92
C ASP A 241 4.99 27.76 13.38
N TYR A 242 5.77 26.95 14.10
CA TYR A 242 6.07 27.15 15.51
C TYR A 242 6.64 28.54 15.82
N ALA A 243 7.55 29.06 14.98
CA ALA A 243 8.19 30.36 15.24
C ALA A 243 7.18 31.51 15.19
N THR A 244 6.26 31.43 14.23
CA THR A 244 5.17 32.40 14.07
C THR A 244 4.16 32.29 15.21
N GLU A 245 3.75 31.08 15.60
CA GLU A 245 2.76 30.90 16.66
C GLU A 245 3.30 31.24 18.07
N VAL A 246 4.57 30.95 18.37
CA VAL A 246 5.21 31.40 19.62
C VAL A 246 5.30 32.93 19.67
N SER A 247 5.62 33.58 18.56
CA SER A 247 5.66 35.05 18.48
C SER A 247 4.27 35.66 18.72
N ASN A 248 3.22 35.05 18.17
CA ASN A 248 1.83 35.47 18.38
C ASN A 248 1.37 35.21 19.82
N MET A 249 1.75 34.08 20.42
CA MET A 249 1.48 33.76 21.82
C MET A 249 2.13 34.79 22.74
N SER A 250 3.43 35.05 22.57
CA SER A 250 4.18 36.03 23.37
C SER A 250 3.59 37.44 23.25
N ARG A 251 3.29 37.89 22.01
CA ARG A 251 2.59 39.17 21.79
C ARG A 251 1.26 39.22 22.52
N SER A 252 0.46 38.16 22.46
CA SER A 252 -0.86 38.11 23.09
C SER A 252 -0.78 38.08 24.63
N GLN A 253 0.23 37.42 25.19
CA GLN A 253 0.52 37.45 26.64
C GLN A 253 0.90 38.86 27.12
N ILE A 254 1.80 39.54 26.38
CA ILE A 254 2.19 40.93 26.69
C ILE A 254 0.98 41.86 26.60
N LEU A 255 0.13 41.71 25.57
CA LEU A 255 -1.09 42.51 25.43
C LEU A 255 -2.12 42.24 26.54
N GLN A 256 -2.22 41.02 27.07
CA GLN A 256 -3.07 40.74 28.23
C GLN A 256 -2.54 41.40 29.51
N GLN A 257 -1.23 41.33 29.76
CA GLN A 257 -0.60 41.99 30.90
C GLN A 257 -0.73 43.52 30.82
N ALA A 258 -0.48 44.10 29.64
CA ALA A 258 -0.66 45.53 29.42
C ALA A 258 -2.14 45.94 29.50
N GLY A 259 -3.05 45.15 28.93
CA GLY A 259 -4.47 45.44 28.92
C GLY A 259 -5.09 45.41 30.32
N THR A 260 -4.67 44.50 31.20
CA THR A 260 -5.13 44.47 32.60
C THR A 260 -4.64 45.68 33.39
N SER A 261 -3.39 46.12 33.16
CA SER A 261 -2.83 47.35 33.73
C SER A 261 -3.59 48.60 33.25
N VAL A 262 -3.84 48.72 31.94
CA VAL A 262 -4.61 49.83 31.36
C VAL A 262 -6.08 49.80 31.79
N LEU A 263 -6.68 48.63 31.95
CA LEU A 263 -8.05 48.49 32.45
C LEU A 263 -8.15 48.98 33.91
N SER A 264 -7.15 48.65 34.73
CA SER A 264 -7.06 49.15 36.11
C SER A 264 -6.99 50.69 36.13
N GLN A 265 -6.15 51.31 35.30
CA GLN A 265 -6.09 52.77 35.16
C GLN A 265 -7.39 53.37 34.61
N ALA A 266 -7.99 52.75 33.59
CA ALA A 266 -9.24 53.20 32.99
C ALA A 266 -10.41 53.18 34.01
N ASN A 267 -10.39 52.27 34.98
CA ASN A 267 -11.38 52.21 36.06
C ASN A 267 -11.15 53.25 37.18
N GLN A 268 -9.94 53.79 37.32
CA GLN A 268 -9.62 54.83 38.30
C GLN A 268 -10.01 56.25 37.82
N VAL A 269 -10.03 56.50 36.51
CA VAL A 269 -10.37 57.81 35.92
C VAL A 269 -11.75 58.35 36.37
N PRO A 270 -12.85 57.57 36.36
CA PRO A 270 -14.14 58.03 36.87
C PRO A 270 -14.14 58.28 38.38
N GLN A 271 -13.36 57.52 39.16
CA GLN A 271 -13.27 57.67 40.61
C GLN A 271 -12.56 58.97 41.01
N ALA A 272 -11.48 59.31 40.30
CA ALA A 272 -10.80 60.59 40.46
C ALA A 272 -11.70 61.77 40.09
N MET A 273 -12.50 61.65 39.03
CA MET A 273 -13.47 62.70 38.65
C MET A 273 -14.60 62.85 39.68
N LEU A 274 -15.07 61.74 40.26
CA LEU A 274 -16.05 61.76 41.36
C LEU A 274 -15.48 62.37 42.64
N SER A 275 -14.18 62.20 42.93
CA SER A 275 -13.55 62.86 44.08
C SER A 275 -13.37 64.37 43.88
N LEU A 276 -13.22 64.84 42.63
CA LEU A 276 -13.16 66.27 42.32
C LEU A 276 -14.53 66.96 42.35
N LEU A 277 -15.62 66.21 42.24
CA LEU A 277 -17.00 66.72 42.28
C LEU A 277 -17.64 66.63 43.68
N ARG A 278 -16.92 66.10 44.67
CA ARG A 278 -17.38 65.93 46.06
C ARG A 278 -16.78 66.96 47.00
#